data_AF-A0A5B8Y1U0-F1
#
_entry.id   AF-A0A5B8Y1U0-F1
#
_cell.length_a   1.000
_cell.length_b   1.000
_cell.length_c   1.000
_cell.angle_alpha   90.00
_cell.angle_beta   90.00
_cell.angle_gamma   90.00
#
_symmetry.space_group_name_H-M   'P 1'
#
loop_
_entity.id
_entity.type
_entity.pdbx_description
1 polymer ?
#
loop_
_entity_poly.entity_id
_entity_poly.type
_entity_poly.pdbx_seq_one_letter_code
_entity_poly.pdbx_strand_id
1 'polypeptide(L)'
;MTMFTVTIRKPRPDFRVFIDLLFGPGRNVDTDGDADPVWSRDWRELSITGRESDASTVEIYAAADDPTRFEIKSNSAPLAELAALYLYSYCGEALERDGVAVRLDEYQRLIERYADQLARADLAFWHRSSEDVPFPGLDVVDDCVRARDVLQSLRPTLRDDSVLRMALEGLIEIEDGVLENSVAEEAARHVESCPLCTEWLDQFYPDRAESRKASERRTSPDKPADRETGGQGR
;
A
#
# COMPACT_ATOMS: atom_id res chain seq x y z
N MET A 1 11.10 -23.19 14.00
CA MET A 1 11.28 -21.81 13.52
C MET A 1 11.66 -21.92 12.07
N THR A 2 10.82 -21.42 11.16
CA THR A 2 11.11 -21.50 9.72
C THR A 2 12.12 -20.41 9.38
N MET A 3 13.18 -20.77 8.66
CA MET A 3 14.20 -19.82 8.23
C MET A 3 14.19 -19.72 6.71
N PHE A 4 14.19 -18.48 6.22
CA PHE A 4 14.38 -18.22 4.81
C PHE A 4 15.69 -17.47 4.59
N THR A 5 16.24 -17.64 3.40
CA THR A 5 17.41 -16.90 2.96
C THR A 5 17.10 -16.29 1.60
N VAL A 6 17.40 -15.00 1.44
CA VAL A 6 17.27 -14.28 0.17
C VAL A 6 18.63 -13.74 -0.22
N THR A 7 19.08 -14.06 -1.43
CA THR A 7 20.25 -13.38 -2.02
C THR A 7 19.76 -12.17 -2.79
N ILE A 8 20.29 -10.98 -2.51
CA ILE A 8 19.89 -9.71 -3.13
C ILE A 8 20.85 -9.29 -4.25
N ARG A 9 20.31 -8.63 -5.28
CA ARG A 9 21.08 -8.12 -6.43
C ARG A 9 20.74 -6.68 -6.82
N LYS A 10 19.65 -6.13 -6.29
CA LYS A 10 19.21 -4.75 -6.53
C LYS A 10 19.15 -3.99 -5.20
N PRO A 11 19.03 -2.65 -5.21
CA PRO A 11 18.78 -1.87 -4.01
C PRO A 11 17.56 -2.41 -3.23
N ARG A 12 17.69 -2.46 -1.91
CA ARG A 12 16.62 -2.92 -1.00
C ARG A 12 15.44 -1.94 -1.02
N PRO A 13 14.23 -2.38 -0.64
CA PRO A 13 13.12 -1.47 -0.41
C PRO A 13 13.35 -0.61 0.85
N ASP A 14 12.50 0.38 1.05
CA ASP A 14 12.44 1.14 2.30
C ASP A 14 11.91 0.16 3.34
N PHE A 15 12.55 0.10 4.51
CA PHE A 15 12.16 -0.89 5.50
C PHE A 15 10.70 -0.70 5.96
N ARG A 16 10.15 0.52 5.87
CA ARG A 16 8.77 0.82 6.28
C ARG A 16 7.73 0.13 5.41
N VAL A 17 8.08 -0.28 4.18
CA VAL A 17 7.17 -1.11 3.37
C VAL A 17 6.86 -2.44 4.08
N PHE A 18 7.82 -2.99 4.84
CA PHE A 18 7.58 -4.24 5.58
C PHE A 18 6.53 -4.07 6.69
N ILE A 19 6.35 -2.86 7.24
CA ILE A 19 5.32 -2.61 8.26
C ILE A 19 3.93 -2.84 7.63
N ASP A 20 3.67 -2.18 6.50
CA ASP A 20 2.41 -2.30 5.78
C ASP A 20 2.22 -3.71 5.22
N LEU A 21 3.28 -4.33 4.70
CA LEU A 21 3.27 -5.72 4.22
C LEU A 21 2.82 -6.69 5.33
N LEU A 22 3.50 -6.67 6.48
CA LEU A 22 3.38 -7.70 7.51
C LEU A 22 2.16 -7.51 8.41
N PHE A 23 1.85 -6.27 8.80
CA PHE A 23 0.83 -5.99 9.80
C PHE A 23 -0.35 -5.20 9.23
N GLY A 24 -0.17 -4.57 8.08
CA GLY A 24 -1.13 -3.66 7.47
C GLY A 24 -0.85 -2.20 7.81
N PRO A 25 -1.57 -1.27 7.16
CA PRO A 25 -1.29 0.15 7.25
C PRO A 25 -1.66 0.69 8.63
N GLY A 26 -0.86 1.63 9.14
CA GLY A 26 -1.12 2.34 10.39
C GLY A 26 -1.01 1.50 11.66
N ARG A 27 -0.40 0.31 11.59
CA ARG A 27 -0.21 -0.55 12.75
C ARG A 27 0.87 -0.02 13.68
N ASN A 28 0.63 -0.22 14.98
CA ASN A 28 1.60 0.11 16.02
C ASN A 28 2.61 -1.03 16.15
N VAL A 29 3.83 -0.77 15.70
CA VAL A 29 4.93 -1.74 15.69
C VAL A 29 6.16 -1.14 16.36
N ASP A 30 6.97 -1.99 16.97
CA ASP A 30 8.35 -1.67 17.34
C ASP A 30 9.26 -2.02 16.17
N THR A 31 10.12 -1.08 15.79
CA THR A 31 11.15 -1.29 14.76
C THR A 31 12.53 -1.01 15.35
N ASP A 32 13.49 -1.86 15.02
CA ASP A 32 14.91 -1.68 15.31
C ASP A 32 15.74 -2.06 14.07
N GLY A 33 16.98 -1.58 13.97
CA GLY A 33 17.84 -1.83 12.82
C GLY A 33 18.84 -0.72 12.53
N ASP A 34 19.48 -0.79 11.37
CA ASP A 34 20.57 0.11 10.96
C ASP A 34 20.23 1.03 9.77
N ALA A 35 18.93 1.22 9.51
CA ALA A 35 18.44 2.16 8.49
C ALA A 35 18.64 3.62 8.93
N ASP A 36 19.84 4.16 8.70
CA ASP A 36 20.18 5.56 8.97
C ASP A 36 20.77 6.24 7.72
N PRO A 37 20.15 7.29 7.19
CA PRO A 37 18.86 7.88 7.59
C PRO A 37 17.67 6.96 7.25
N VAL A 38 16.48 7.30 7.74
CA VAL A 38 15.26 6.45 7.67
C VAL A 38 14.86 6.02 6.25
N TRP A 39 15.24 6.76 5.21
CA TRP A 39 14.99 6.43 3.80
C TRP A 39 16.06 5.55 3.16
N SER A 40 17.13 5.24 3.91
CA SER A 40 18.27 4.48 3.43
C SER A 40 17.83 3.14 2.87
N ARG A 41 18.37 2.78 1.70
CA ARG A 41 18.23 1.46 1.07
C ARG A 41 19.42 0.57 1.37
N ASP A 42 20.27 1.01 2.29
CA ASP A 42 21.52 0.34 2.64
C ASP A 42 21.48 -0.48 3.94
N TRP A 43 20.33 -0.50 4.61
CA TRP A 43 20.09 -1.25 5.86
C TRP A 43 20.41 -2.73 5.73
N ARG A 44 21.15 -3.26 6.70
CA ARG A 44 21.57 -4.65 6.81
C ARG A 44 20.88 -5.38 7.94
N GLU A 45 20.23 -4.66 8.85
CA GLU A 45 19.51 -5.22 9.99
C GLU A 45 18.15 -4.54 10.13
N LEU A 46 17.13 -5.36 10.34
CA LEU A 46 15.77 -4.92 10.58
C LEU A 46 15.06 -5.92 11.49
N SER A 47 14.52 -5.43 12.60
CA SER A 47 13.60 -6.15 13.47
C SER A 47 12.28 -5.39 13.50
N ILE A 48 11.16 -6.10 13.31
CA ILE A 48 9.81 -5.53 13.39
C ILE A 48 8.96 -6.42 14.28
N THR A 49 8.42 -5.85 15.36
CA THR A 49 7.55 -6.55 16.30
C THR A 49 6.19 -5.87 16.40
N GLY A 50 5.11 -6.64 16.18
CA GLY A 50 3.76 -6.16 16.42
C GLY A 50 3.50 -5.95 17.91
N ARG A 51 2.98 -4.79 18.31
CA ARG A 51 2.64 -4.49 19.72
C ARG A 51 1.27 -5.05 20.16
N GLU A 52 0.44 -5.46 19.23
CA GLU A 52 -0.84 -6.10 19.52
C GLU A 52 -0.63 -7.57 19.96
N SER A 53 -1.64 -8.16 20.62
CA SER A 53 -1.65 -9.30 21.57
C SER A 53 -0.79 -10.55 21.30
N ASP A 54 -0.19 -10.68 20.12
CA ASP A 54 0.46 -11.89 19.63
C ASP A 54 1.98 -11.72 19.46
N ALA A 55 2.54 -10.54 19.78
CA ALA A 55 3.98 -10.22 19.82
C ALA A 55 4.79 -10.93 18.72
N SER A 56 4.26 -10.89 17.50
CA SER A 56 4.89 -11.57 16.37
C SER A 56 6.02 -10.71 15.86
N THR A 57 7.21 -11.31 15.77
CA THR A 57 8.45 -10.62 15.44
C THR A 57 9.01 -11.16 14.15
N VAL A 58 9.45 -10.28 13.25
CA VAL A 58 10.22 -10.62 12.06
C VAL A 58 11.58 -9.96 12.18
N GLU A 59 12.63 -10.74 11.95
CA GLU A 59 14.01 -10.28 11.92
C GLU A 59 14.59 -10.57 10.53
N ILE A 60 15.24 -9.58 9.95
CA ILE A 60 15.90 -9.62 8.65
C ILE A 60 17.32 -9.08 8.84
N TYR A 61 18.34 -9.89 8.58
CA TYR A 61 19.72 -9.44 8.69
C TYR A 61 20.59 -10.02 7.58
N ALA A 62 21.54 -9.21 7.13
CA ALA A 62 22.59 -9.64 6.23
C ALA A 62 23.54 -10.61 6.96
N ALA A 63 24.00 -11.64 6.26
CA ALA A 63 25.00 -12.55 6.76
C ALA A 63 26.32 -11.81 6.97
N ALA A 64 27.05 -12.16 8.03
CA ALA A 64 28.28 -11.46 8.41
C ALA A 64 29.40 -11.63 7.37
N ASP A 65 29.42 -12.76 6.67
CA ASP A 65 30.39 -13.13 5.64
C ASP A 65 29.96 -12.73 4.22
N ASP A 66 28.66 -12.52 3.99
CA ASP A 66 28.11 -12.10 2.70
C ASP A 66 26.98 -11.05 2.87
N PRO A 67 27.26 -9.76 2.64
CA PRO A 67 26.26 -8.70 2.80
C PRO A 67 25.14 -8.74 1.76
N THR A 68 25.22 -9.62 0.76
CA THR A 68 24.16 -9.83 -0.23
C THR A 68 23.20 -10.95 0.18
N ARG A 69 23.56 -11.75 1.20
CA ARG A 69 22.74 -12.86 1.68
C ARG A 69 22.00 -12.44 2.94
N PHE A 70 20.67 -12.43 2.90
CA PHE A 70 19.83 -12.06 4.03
C PHE A 70 19.16 -13.29 4.63
N GLU A 71 19.21 -13.41 5.95
CA GLU A 71 18.44 -14.39 6.70
C GLU A 71 17.17 -13.73 7.25
N ILE A 72 16.04 -14.40 7.08
CA ILE A 72 14.73 -13.96 7.55
C ILE A 72 14.24 -14.98 8.57
N LYS A 73 13.99 -14.53 9.80
CA LYS A 73 13.50 -15.36 10.90
C LYS A 73 12.26 -14.72 11.52
N SER A 74 11.35 -15.58 12.00
CA SER A 74 10.17 -15.16 12.75
C SER A 74 9.67 -16.29 13.63
N ASN A 75 9.04 -15.93 14.74
CA ASN A 75 8.21 -16.85 15.52
C ASN A 75 6.89 -17.23 14.80
N SER A 76 6.54 -16.51 13.73
CA SER A 76 5.39 -16.76 12.86
C SER A 76 5.86 -17.19 11.47
N ALA A 77 5.67 -18.47 11.14
CA ALA A 77 6.04 -19.00 9.82
C ALA A 77 5.41 -18.22 8.65
N PRO A 78 4.12 -17.80 8.70
CA PRO A 78 3.54 -16.94 7.66
C PRO A 78 4.23 -15.60 7.49
N LEU A 79 4.72 -14.96 8.57
CA LEU A 79 5.39 -13.67 8.48
C LEU A 79 6.80 -13.79 7.90
N ALA A 80 7.58 -14.81 8.31
CA ALA A 80 8.87 -15.08 7.69
C ALA A 80 8.73 -15.39 6.19
N GLU A 81 7.74 -16.19 5.82
CA GLU A 81 7.43 -16.54 4.43
C GLU A 81 7.08 -15.28 3.62
N LEU A 82 6.20 -14.43 4.14
CA LEU A 82 5.79 -13.18 3.49
C LEU A 82 6.95 -12.18 3.32
N ALA A 83 7.74 -11.97 4.37
CA ALA A 83 8.90 -11.07 4.32
C ALA A 83 9.94 -11.53 3.29
N ALA A 84 10.28 -12.83 3.30
CA ALA A 84 11.25 -13.39 2.36
C ALA A 84 10.73 -13.33 0.92
N LEU A 85 9.45 -13.65 0.70
CA LEU A 85 8.82 -13.60 -0.61
C LEU A 85 8.83 -12.19 -1.22
N TYR A 86 8.49 -11.19 -0.41
CA TYR A 86 8.51 -9.80 -0.85
C TYR A 86 9.94 -9.32 -1.16
N LEU A 87 10.89 -9.56 -0.25
CA LEU A 87 12.29 -9.16 -0.47
C LEU A 87 12.88 -9.82 -1.72
N TYR A 88 12.60 -11.11 -1.93
CA TYR A 88 13.00 -11.83 -3.14
C TYR A 88 12.38 -11.23 -4.40
N SER A 89 11.08 -10.96 -4.39
CA SER A 89 10.37 -10.43 -5.56
C SER A 89 10.81 -9.01 -5.92
N TYR A 90 11.16 -8.19 -4.92
CA TYR A 90 11.57 -6.81 -5.11
C TYR A 90 13.02 -6.68 -5.59
N CYS A 91 13.96 -7.32 -4.88
CA CYS A 91 15.39 -7.15 -5.12
C CYS A 91 16.23 -8.43 -5.12
N GLY A 92 15.58 -9.60 -4.99
CA GLY A 92 16.26 -10.88 -4.91
C GLY A 92 16.75 -11.46 -6.24
N GLU A 93 17.69 -12.36 -6.12
CA GLU A 93 18.19 -13.26 -7.17
C GLU A 93 17.89 -14.73 -6.83
N ALA A 94 17.97 -15.11 -5.56
CA ALA A 94 17.66 -16.46 -5.11
C ALA A 94 16.87 -16.44 -3.79
N LEU A 95 16.00 -17.43 -3.62
CA LEU A 95 15.20 -17.66 -2.41
C LEU A 95 15.40 -19.11 -1.96
N GLU A 96 15.76 -19.29 -0.69
CA GLU A 96 15.94 -20.59 -0.05
C GLU A 96 15.07 -20.69 1.20
N ARG A 97 14.65 -21.92 1.50
CA ARG A 97 13.93 -22.30 2.71
C ARG A 97 14.72 -23.40 3.40
N ASP A 98 15.16 -23.14 4.62
CA ASP A 98 15.98 -24.08 5.41
C ASP A 98 17.20 -24.62 4.62
N GLY A 99 17.83 -23.76 3.82
CA GLY A 99 18.99 -24.08 2.98
C GLY A 99 18.69 -24.80 1.66
N VAL A 100 17.42 -24.97 1.31
CA VAL A 100 16.98 -25.58 0.04
C VAL A 100 16.36 -24.51 -0.85
N ALA A 101 16.82 -24.42 -2.10
CA ALA A 101 16.26 -23.48 -3.08
C ALA A 101 14.74 -23.69 -3.26
N VAL A 102 13.97 -22.62 -3.14
CA VAL A 102 12.53 -22.63 -3.35
C VAL A 102 12.25 -22.83 -4.84
N ARG A 103 11.44 -23.82 -5.16
CA ARG A 103 11.08 -24.14 -6.55
C ARG A 103 10.11 -23.12 -7.12
N LEU A 104 10.11 -22.95 -8.44
CA LEU A 104 9.22 -22.02 -9.13
C LEU A 104 7.74 -22.28 -8.85
N ASP A 105 7.31 -23.54 -8.79
CA ASP A 105 5.91 -23.90 -8.51
C ASP A 105 5.50 -23.60 -7.07
N GLU A 106 6.44 -23.71 -6.11
CA GLU A 106 6.20 -23.28 -4.74
C GLU A 106 6.13 -21.76 -4.66
N TYR A 107 7.07 -21.06 -5.29
CA TYR A 107 7.07 -19.60 -5.38
C TYR A 107 5.74 -19.05 -5.93
N GLN A 108 5.21 -19.63 -7.02
CA GLN A 108 3.92 -19.22 -7.58
C GLN A 108 2.77 -19.40 -6.60
N ARG A 109 2.70 -20.54 -5.89
CA ARG A 109 1.70 -20.77 -4.84
C ARG A 109 1.80 -19.76 -3.70
N LEU A 110 3.02 -19.34 -3.35
CA LEU A 110 3.23 -18.31 -2.32
C LEU A 110 2.75 -16.93 -2.78
N ILE A 111 3.04 -16.55 -4.03
CA ILE A 111 2.53 -15.29 -4.60
C ILE A 111 1.00 -15.26 -4.59
N GLU A 112 0.34 -16.33 -5.03
CA GLU A 112 -1.12 -16.43 -5.02
C GLU A 112 -1.68 -16.37 -3.60
N ARG A 113 -1.03 -17.05 -2.65
CA ARG A 113 -1.44 -17.07 -1.24
C ARG A 113 -1.39 -15.68 -0.58
N TYR A 114 -0.40 -14.87 -0.94
CA TYR A 114 -0.14 -13.57 -0.32
C TYR A 114 -0.43 -12.38 -1.24
N ALA A 115 -1.27 -12.59 -2.27
CA ALA A 115 -1.51 -11.60 -3.31
C ALA A 115 -1.96 -10.24 -2.74
N ASP A 116 -2.86 -10.24 -1.76
CA ASP A 116 -3.38 -9.01 -1.15
C ASP A 116 -2.29 -8.23 -0.37
N GLN A 117 -1.45 -8.94 0.39
CA GLN A 117 -0.37 -8.33 1.16
C GLN A 117 0.72 -7.77 0.24
N LEU A 118 1.07 -8.51 -0.82
CA LEU A 118 2.04 -8.08 -1.82
C LEU A 118 1.52 -6.88 -2.61
N ALA A 119 0.27 -6.91 -3.08
CA ALA A 119 -0.34 -5.79 -3.77
C ALA A 119 -0.40 -4.54 -2.88
N ARG A 120 -0.69 -4.71 -1.58
CA ARG A 120 -0.63 -3.60 -0.62
C ARG A 120 0.77 -3.03 -0.48
N ALA A 121 1.79 -3.87 -0.38
CA ALA A 121 3.17 -3.43 -0.28
C ALA A 121 3.63 -2.70 -1.55
N ASP A 122 3.27 -3.19 -2.74
CA ASP A 122 3.58 -2.55 -4.02
C ASP A 122 2.97 -1.15 -4.14
N LEU A 123 1.80 -0.95 -3.52
CA LEU A 123 1.11 0.34 -3.47
C LEU A 123 1.57 1.23 -2.30
N ALA A 124 2.48 0.76 -1.44
CA ALA A 124 2.93 1.51 -0.29
C ALA A 124 3.67 2.78 -0.73
N PHE A 125 3.25 3.92 -0.20
CA PHE A 125 3.82 5.22 -0.53
C PHE A 125 5.30 5.34 -0.12
N TRP A 126 5.78 4.50 0.80
CA TRP A 126 7.18 4.38 1.20
C TRP A 126 8.12 4.04 0.04
N HIS A 127 7.61 3.45 -1.05
CA HIS A 127 8.41 3.28 -2.27
C HIS A 127 8.91 4.61 -2.85
N ARG A 128 8.26 5.73 -2.53
CA ARG A 128 8.62 7.08 -2.97
C ARG A 128 9.57 7.80 -2.01
N SER A 129 9.97 7.16 -0.91
CA SER A 129 10.85 7.82 0.06
C SER A 129 12.23 8.05 -0.53
N SER A 130 12.80 9.20 -0.22
CA SER A 130 14.10 9.66 -0.70
C SER A 130 14.71 10.64 0.29
N GLU A 131 15.91 11.14 -0.03
CA GLU A 131 16.54 12.22 0.74
C GLU A 131 15.68 13.49 0.77
N ASP A 132 15.10 13.87 -0.38
CA ASP A 132 14.25 15.06 -0.50
C ASP A 132 12.86 14.86 0.12
N VAL A 133 12.34 13.63 0.06
CA VAL A 133 11.01 13.26 0.57
C VAL A 133 11.15 12.07 1.52
N PRO A 134 11.68 12.26 2.74
CA PRO A 134 11.98 11.16 3.68
C PRO A 134 10.73 10.45 4.20
N PHE A 135 9.60 11.16 4.22
CA PHE A 135 8.31 10.69 4.70
C PHE A 135 7.22 11.00 3.66
N PRO A 136 7.22 10.29 2.52
CA PRO A 136 6.17 10.45 1.53
C PRO A 136 4.81 10.24 2.21
N GLY A 137 3.81 11.03 1.84
CA GLY A 137 2.47 10.92 2.44
C GLY A 137 2.26 11.69 3.75
N LEU A 138 3.30 12.22 4.43
CA LEU A 138 3.06 13.19 5.52
C LEU A 138 2.47 14.50 4.99
N ASP A 139 2.95 14.98 3.84
CA ASP A 139 2.36 16.14 3.16
C ASP A 139 0.89 15.88 2.78
N VAL A 140 0.54 14.62 2.50
CA VAL A 140 -0.84 14.22 2.17
C VAL A 140 -1.74 14.29 3.42
N VAL A 141 -1.23 14.04 4.63
CA VAL A 141 -2.03 14.18 5.85
C VAL A 141 -2.34 15.66 6.12
N ASP A 142 -1.36 16.54 5.93
CA ASP A 142 -1.57 17.98 6.07
C ASP A 142 -2.52 18.53 5.00
N ASP A 143 -2.38 18.09 3.75
CA ASP A 143 -3.30 18.47 2.67
C ASP A 143 -4.69 17.89 2.87
N CYS A 144 -4.82 16.64 3.35
CA CYS A 144 -6.11 16.02 3.68
C CYS A 144 -6.82 16.78 4.80
N VAL A 145 -6.10 17.07 5.89
CA VAL A 145 -6.65 17.81 7.04
C VAL A 145 -7.05 19.21 6.59
N ARG A 146 -6.17 19.93 5.89
CA ARG A 146 -6.46 21.27 5.36
C ARG A 146 -7.66 21.25 4.41
N ALA A 147 -7.72 20.32 3.47
CA ALA A 147 -8.83 20.20 2.52
C ALA A 147 -10.16 19.91 3.23
N ARG A 148 -10.15 18.97 4.19
CA ARG A 148 -11.33 18.65 5.01
C ARG A 148 -11.78 19.84 5.85
N ASP A 149 -10.86 20.55 6.48
CA ASP A 149 -11.16 21.73 7.31
C ASP A 149 -11.79 22.84 6.46
N VAL A 150 -11.24 23.10 5.26
CA VAL A 150 -11.81 24.04 4.30
C VAL A 150 -13.24 23.63 3.96
N LEU A 151 -13.48 22.40 3.51
CA LEU A 151 -14.82 21.96 3.12
C LEU A 151 -15.82 21.92 4.29
N GLN A 152 -15.37 21.54 5.49
CA GLN A 152 -16.19 21.58 6.70
C GLN A 152 -16.59 23.00 7.07
N SER A 153 -15.67 23.96 6.95
CA SER A 153 -15.93 25.38 7.22
C SER A 153 -16.95 25.98 6.24
N LEU A 154 -17.01 25.47 5.01
CA LEU A 154 -17.96 25.88 3.97
C LEU A 154 -19.32 25.17 4.08
N ARG A 155 -19.45 24.15 4.95
CA ARG A 155 -20.70 23.40 5.10
C ARG A 155 -21.93 24.26 5.40
N PRO A 156 -21.86 25.33 6.21
CA PRO A 156 -22.99 26.22 6.45
C PRO A 156 -23.45 26.97 5.18
N THR A 157 -22.55 27.24 4.23
CA THR A 157 -22.84 28.00 3.00
C THR A 157 -23.29 27.12 1.83
N LEU A 158 -23.21 25.79 1.95
CA LEU A 158 -23.63 24.85 0.89
C LEU A 158 -25.11 24.96 0.49
N ARG A 159 -25.95 25.59 1.31
CA ARG A 159 -27.34 25.87 0.92
C ARG A 159 -27.44 26.95 -0.15
N ASP A 160 -26.52 27.90 -0.13
CA ASP A 160 -26.52 29.07 -1.00
C ASP A 160 -25.54 28.90 -2.17
N ASP A 161 -24.53 28.04 -2.04
CA ASP A 161 -23.59 27.67 -3.11
C ASP A 161 -23.97 26.34 -3.77
N SER A 162 -24.84 26.44 -4.79
CA SER A 162 -25.31 25.26 -5.53
C SER A 162 -24.21 24.56 -6.33
N VAL A 163 -23.18 25.28 -6.78
CA VAL A 163 -22.10 24.71 -7.61
C VAL A 163 -21.18 23.87 -6.73
N LEU A 164 -20.74 24.41 -5.59
CA LEU A 164 -19.94 23.65 -4.62
C LEU A 164 -20.69 22.41 -4.12
N ARG A 165 -21.99 22.54 -3.85
CA ARG A 165 -22.80 21.37 -3.44
C ARG A 165 -22.83 20.30 -4.52
N MET A 166 -23.10 20.68 -5.78
CA MET A 166 -23.12 19.72 -6.89
C MET A 166 -21.77 19.04 -7.10
N ALA A 167 -20.66 19.78 -6.94
CA ALA A 167 -19.31 19.21 -7.00
C ALA A 167 -19.08 18.20 -5.86
N LEU A 168 -19.41 18.54 -4.61
CA LEU A 168 -19.22 17.63 -3.46
C LEU A 168 -20.13 16.40 -3.51
N GLU A 169 -21.31 16.50 -4.11
CA GLU A 169 -22.21 15.37 -4.37
C GLU A 169 -21.75 14.49 -5.55
N GLY A 170 -20.71 14.91 -6.29
CA GLY A 170 -20.20 14.21 -7.47
C GLY A 170 -21.12 14.33 -8.69
N LEU A 171 -21.93 15.40 -8.76
CA LEU A 171 -22.83 15.66 -9.89
C LEU A 171 -22.13 16.41 -11.04
N ILE A 172 -21.01 17.08 -10.75
CA ILE A 172 -20.15 17.77 -11.73
C ILE A 172 -18.68 17.50 -11.41
N GLU A 173 -17.82 17.52 -12.43
CA GLU A 173 -16.37 17.45 -12.27
C GLU A 173 -15.80 18.82 -11.85
N ILE A 174 -14.77 18.81 -11.01
CA ILE A 174 -14.12 20.05 -10.54
C ILE A 174 -12.97 20.41 -11.48
N GLU A 175 -13.26 21.26 -12.46
CA GLU A 175 -12.26 21.88 -13.34
C GLU A 175 -11.77 23.23 -12.79
N ASP A 176 -10.65 23.73 -13.31
CA ASP A 176 -10.12 25.05 -12.93
C ASP A 176 -11.12 26.17 -13.22
N GLY A 177 -11.45 26.97 -12.21
CA GLY A 177 -12.36 28.11 -12.31
C GLY A 177 -13.84 27.77 -12.24
N VAL A 178 -14.20 26.52 -11.89
CA VAL A 178 -15.59 26.13 -11.62
C VAL A 178 -16.10 26.73 -10.32
N LEU A 179 -15.22 26.88 -9.32
CA LEU A 179 -15.58 27.46 -8.02
C LEU A 179 -14.99 28.86 -7.88
N GLU A 180 -15.82 29.83 -7.47
CA GLU A 180 -15.38 31.21 -7.26
C GLU A 180 -14.31 31.33 -6.17
N ASN A 181 -14.30 30.40 -5.21
CA ASN A 181 -13.31 30.30 -4.15
C ASN A 181 -12.21 29.30 -4.53
N SER A 182 -11.04 29.81 -4.93
CA SER A 182 -9.90 28.99 -5.33
C SER A 182 -9.41 28.01 -4.25
N VAL A 183 -9.54 28.37 -2.96
CA VAL A 183 -9.17 27.49 -1.84
C VAL A 183 -10.16 26.34 -1.71
N ALA A 184 -11.45 26.60 -1.94
CA ALA A 184 -12.47 25.56 -1.99
C ALA A 184 -12.25 24.61 -3.18
N GLU A 185 -11.85 25.16 -4.32
CA GLU A 185 -11.55 24.39 -5.52
C GLU A 185 -10.34 23.46 -5.35
N GLU A 186 -9.25 23.98 -4.79
CA GLU A 186 -8.06 23.19 -4.47
C GLU A 186 -8.41 22.05 -3.48
N ALA A 187 -9.17 22.38 -2.43
CA ALA A 187 -9.61 21.39 -1.44
C ALA A 187 -10.52 20.31 -2.06
N ALA A 188 -11.46 20.71 -2.90
CA ALA A 188 -12.40 19.79 -3.51
C ALA A 188 -11.71 18.87 -4.55
N ARG A 189 -10.75 19.38 -5.34
CA ARG A 189 -9.88 18.57 -6.21
C ARG A 189 -9.00 17.59 -5.45
N HIS A 190 -8.42 18.04 -4.32
CA HIS A 190 -7.67 17.13 -3.45
C HIS A 190 -8.57 15.98 -2.98
N VAL A 191 -9.80 16.28 -2.55
CA VAL A 191 -10.73 15.26 -2.03
C VAL A 191 -11.16 14.25 -3.11
N GLU A 192 -11.35 14.69 -4.36
CA GLU A 192 -11.64 13.78 -5.49
C GLU A 192 -10.47 12.86 -5.85
N SER A 193 -9.25 13.38 -5.80
CA SER A 193 -8.03 12.64 -6.18
C SER A 193 -7.43 11.79 -5.06
N CYS A 194 -7.76 12.09 -3.80
CA CYS A 194 -7.25 11.39 -2.61
C CYS A 194 -8.24 10.32 -2.11
N PRO A 195 -7.88 9.02 -2.13
CA PRO A 195 -8.76 7.93 -1.68
C PRO A 195 -9.26 8.11 -0.24
N LEU A 196 -8.38 8.54 0.67
CA LEU A 196 -8.73 8.76 2.10
C LEU A 196 -9.77 9.87 2.26
N CYS A 197 -9.67 10.93 1.47
CA CYS A 197 -10.61 12.04 1.50
C CYS A 197 -11.92 11.69 0.79
N THR A 198 -11.86 10.91 -0.29
CA THR A 198 -13.04 10.39 -0.97
C THR A 198 -13.87 9.49 -0.05
N GLU A 199 -13.26 8.58 0.70
CA GLU A 199 -13.99 7.76 1.69
C GLU A 199 -14.62 8.60 2.80
N TRP A 200 -13.93 9.64 3.26
CA TRP A 200 -14.49 10.59 4.23
C TRP A 200 -15.70 11.34 3.65
N LEU A 201 -15.60 11.84 2.42
CA LEU A 201 -16.68 12.59 1.76
C LEU A 201 -17.90 11.71 1.49
N ASP A 202 -17.68 10.45 1.09
CA ASP A 202 -18.73 9.46 0.83
C ASP A 202 -19.60 9.16 2.07
N GLN A 203 -19.10 9.37 3.29
CA GLN A 203 -19.91 9.25 4.52
C GLN A 203 -20.97 10.35 4.65
N PHE A 204 -20.74 11.52 4.04
CA PHE A 204 -21.69 12.62 4.03
C PHE A 204 -22.62 12.59 2.82
N TYR A 205 -22.17 11.97 1.71
CA TYR A 205 -22.88 11.90 0.44
C TYR A 205 -22.92 10.45 -0.09
N PRO A 206 -23.79 9.59 0.46
CA PRO A 206 -23.81 8.16 0.10
C PRO A 206 -24.11 7.91 -1.38
N ASP A 207 -24.94 8.75 -2.01
CA ASP A 207 -25.30 8.66 -3.43
C ASP A 207 -24.06 8.83 -4.36
N ARG A 208 -23.06 9.60 -3.92
CA ARG A 208 -21.76 9.73 -4.60
C ARG A 208 -21.01 8.40 -4.62
N ALA A 209 -20.97 7.72 -3.47
CA ALA A 209 -20.31 6.43 -3.33
C ALA A 209 -20.96 5.35 -4.21
N GLU A 210 -22.30 5.36 -4.31
CA GLU A 210 -23.05 4.46 -5.19
C GLU A 210 -22.77 4.74 -6.67
N SER A 211 -22.77 6.01 -7.06
CA SER A 211 -22.49 6.44 -8.44
C SER A 211 -21.09 6.01 -8.90
N ARG A 212 -20.08 6.15 -8.03
CA ARG A 212 -18.71 5.71 -8.30
C ARG A 212 -18.60 4.19 -8.44
N LYS A 213 -19.24 3.43 -7.55
CA LYS A 213 -19.30 1.96 -7.66
C LYS A 213 -20.00 1.54 -8.95
N ALA A 214 -21.02 2.27 -9.39
CA ALA A 214 -21.71 2.01 -10.63
C ALA A 214 -20.85 2.32 -11.87
N SER A 215 -20.07 3.40 -11.86
CA SER A 215 -19.14 3.71 -12.95
C SER A 215 -18.00 2.68 -13.03
N GLU A 216 -17.42 2.29 -11.89
CA GLU A 216 -16.37 1.26 -11.81
C GLU A 216 -16.85 -0.09 -12.40
N ARG A 217 -18.11 -0.48 -12.13
CA ARG A 217 -18.71 -1.68 -12.73
C ARG A 217 -18.90 -1.58 -14.24
N ARG A 218 -19.11 -0.39 -14.79
CA ARG A 218 -19.23 -0.18 -16.24
C ARG A 218 -17.89 -0.18 -16.93
N THR A 219 -16.84 0.29 -16.27
CA THR A 219 -15.49 0.40 -16.82
C THR A 219 -14.64 -0.84 -16.61
N SER A 220 -15.01 -1.72 -15.67
CA SER A 220 -14.36 -3.02 -15.52
C SER A 220 -14.82 -3.94 -16.66
N PRO A 221 -13.95 -4.28 -17.63
CA PRO A 221 -14.32 -5.20 -18.69
C PRO A 221 -14.59 -6.56 -18.05
N ASP A 222 -15.85 -6.99 -18.07
CA ASP A 222 -16.18 -8.38 -17.76
C ASP A 222 -15.30 -9.26 -18.66
N LYS A 223 -14.30 -9.89 -18.05
CA LYS A 223 -13.45 -10.86 -18.71
C LYS A 223 -14.41 -11.95 -19.19
N PRO A 224 -14.63 -12.10 -20.52
CA PRO A 224 -15.63 -13.03 -21.00
C PRO A 224 -15.29 -14.40 -20.43
N ALA A 225 -16.23 -14.98 -19.66
CA ALA A 225 -16.08 -16.31 -19.13
C ALA A 225 -15.78 -17.24 -20.30
N ASP A 226 -14.59 -17.84 -20.29
CA ASP A 226 -14.16 -18.82 -21.29
C ASP A 226 -15.20 -19.93 -21.33
N ARG A 227 -16.11 -19.84 -22.31
CA ARG A 227 -17.04 -20.90 -22.64
C ARG A 227 -16.20 -22.03 -23.24
N GLU A 228 -15.82 -22.97 -22.39
CA GLU A 228 -15.32 -24.27 -22.79
C GLU A 228 -16.34 -24.90 -23.76
N THR A 229 -16.04 -24.81 -25.05
CA THR A 229 -16.68 -25.63 -26.07
C THR A 229 -16.22 -27.07 -25.84
N GLY A 230 -17.01 -27.82 -25.07
CA GLY A 230 -16.92 -29.26 -24.97
C GLY A 230 -17.08 -29.90 -26.34
N GLY A 231 -15.96 -30.23 -26.98
CA GLY A 231 -15.91 -31.06 -28.17
C GLY A 231 -16.19 -32.52 -27.80
N GLN A 232 -17.45 -32.94 -27.91
CA GLN A 232 -17.79 -34.35 -28.08
C GLN A 232 -17.67 -34.72 -29.56
N GLY A 233 -16.53 -35.30 -29.92
CA GLY A 233 -16.29 -35.93 -31.21
C GLY A 233 -16.11 -37.45 -31.03
N ARG A 234 -17.03 -38.18 -31.67
CA ARG A 234 -17.21 -39.64 -31.81
C ARG A 234 -15.97 -40.53 -31.85
#